data_AF-A0A3L7RDF3-F1
#
_entry.id   AF-A0A3L7RDF3-F1
#
_cell.length_a   1.000
_cell.length_b   1.000
_cell.length_c   1.000
_cell.angle_alpha   90.00
_cell.angle_beta   90.00
_cell.angle_gamma   90.00
#
_symmetry.space_group_name_H-M   'P 1'
#
loop_
_entity.id
_entity.type
_entity.pdbx_description
1 polymer ?
#
loop_
_entity_poly.entity_id
_entity_poly.type
_entity_poly.pdbx_seq_one_letter_code
_entity_poly.pdbx_strand_id
1 'polypeptide(L)'
;MREFLRNAFAVNDQTPCVASEEQRELLERLADEIARRRMTGPALAFLEMSRPLNSLGASAIHFFTPIASSLANPVALKHFAEFLDQRGSVDLLCNIIEAAQTRRDTAINTVINTAINTALDSTQDASNKTPDKG
;
A
#
# COMPACT_ATOMS: atom_id res chain seq x y z
N MET A 1 5.34 35.86 -17.98
CA MET A 1 5.36 35.13 -16.68
C MET A 1 4.16 34.19 -16.44
N ARG A 2 3.04 34.30 -17.18
CA ARG A 2 1.93 33.32 -17.10
C ARG A 2 2.11 32.04 -17.96
N GLU A 3 3.06 32.05 -18.90
CA GLU A 3 3.32 30.94 -19.83
C GLU A 3 4.08 29.76 -19.20
N PHE A 4 5.04 30.05 -18.30
CA PHE A 4 5.82 29.02 -17.60
C PHE A 4 4.93 28.09 -16.76
N LEU A 5 3.93 28.66 -16.08
CA LEU A 5 2.98 27.89 -15.29
C LEU A 5 2.07 27.03 -16.18
N ARG A 6 1.68 27.54 -17.36
CA ARG A 6 0.81 26.79 -18.29
C ARG A 6 1.48 25.54 -18.85
N ASN A 7 2.80 25.58 -19.05
CA ASN A 7 3.59 24.41 -19.50
C ASN A 7 3.97 23.46 -18.35
N ALA A 8 4.15 23.97 -17.12
CA ALA A 8 4.41 23.12 -15.95
C ALA A 8 3.19 22.28 -15.56
N PHE A 9 1.98 22.76 -15.85
CA PHE A 9 0.70 22.06 -15.66
C PHE A 9 0.12 21.48 -16.97
N ALA A 10 0.92 21.36 -18.03
CA ALA A 10 0.50 20.66 -19.24
C ALA A 10 0.40 19.15 -18.94
N VAL A 11 -0.75 18.79 -18.38
CA VAL A 11 -1.28 17.43 -18.31
C VAL A 11 -1.62 17.02 -19.74
N ASN A 12 -0.74 16.26 -20.36
CA ASN A 12 -1.05 15.20 -21.30
C ASN A 12 0.25 14.66 -21.85
N ASP A 13 0.68 13.51 -21.33
CA ASP A 13 1.35 12.44 -22.07
C ASP A 13 1.15 11.18 -21.24
N GLN A 14 0.22 10.32 -21.69
CA GLN A 14 -0.21 9.09 -21.01
C GLN A 14 0.86 7.99 -21.12
N THR A 15 2.09 8.26 -20.72
CA THR A 15 3.15 7.24 -20.69
C THR A 15 3.13 6.56 -19.32
N PRO A 16 2.83 5.25 -19.23
CA PRO A 16 2.84 4.54 -17.96
C PRO A 16 4.24 4.56 -17.32
N CYS A 17 4.30 4.87 -16.02
CA CYS A 17 5.53 4.75 -15.22
C CYS A 17 5.93 3.27 -15.10
N VAL A 18 7.19 2.95 -15.39
CA VAL A 18 7.73 1.59 -15.27
C VAL A 18 8.84 1.59 -14.21
N ALA A 19 8.56 0.99 -13.06
CA ALA A 19 9.55 0.79 -12.01
C ALA A 19 10.54 -0.32 -12.39
N SER A 20 11.83 -0.10 -12.10
CA SER A 20 12.85 -1.16 -12.08
C SER A 20 12.56 -2.17 -10.98
N GLU A 21 13.21 -3.32 -11.01
CA GLU A 21 12.96 -4.40 -10.05
C GLU A 21 13.30 -4.01 -8.61
N GLU A 22 14.42 -3.29 -8.41
CA GLU A 22 14.81 -2.77 -7.09
C GLU A 22 13.82 -1.72 -6.56
N GLN A 23 13.29 -0.89 -7.45
CA GLN A 23 12.26 0.09 -7.09
C GLN A 23 10.95 -0.61 -6.72
N ARG A 24 10.56 -1.66 -7.45
CA ARG A 24 9.36 -2.44 -7.15
C ARG A 24 9.45 -3.06 -5.75
N GLU A 25 10.58 -3.67 -5.40
CA GLU A 25 10.77 -4.28 -4.08
C GLU A 25 10.64 -3.25 -2.94
N LEU A 26 11.20 -2.05 -3.12
CA LEU A 26 11.07 -0.96 -2.15
C LEU A 26 9.62 -0.48 -1.98
N LEU A 27 8.89 -0.31 -3.10
CA LEU A 27 7.51 0.17 -3.10
C LEU A 27 6.57 -0.85 -2.45
N GLU A 28 6.80 -2.15 -2.67
CA GLU A 28 6.03 -3.22 -2.05
C GLU A 28 6.22 -3.24 -0.52
N ARG A 29 7.47 -3.11 -0.04
CA ARG A 29 7.75 -3.02 1.40
C ARG A 29 7.11 -1.81 2.05
N LEU A 30 7.13 -0.65 1.38
CA LEU A 30 6.49 0.58 1.84
C LEU A 30 4.96 0.41 1.93
N ALA A 31 4.34 -0.16 0.89
CA ALA A 31 2.90 -0.40 0.85
C ALA A 31 2.44 -1.38 1.94
N ASP A 32 3.19 -2.45 2.17
CA ASP A 32 2.89 -3.42 3.23
C ASP A 32 2.93 -2.77 4.61
N GLU A 33 3.87 -1.85 4.88
CA GLU A 33 3.93 -1.09 6.13
C GLU A 33 2.76 -0.12 6.32
N ILE A 34 2.33 0.56 5.25
CA ILE A 34 1.17 1.46 5.26
C ILE A 34 -0.11 0.67 5.59
N ALA A 35 -0.30 -0.46 4.92
CA ALA A 35 -1.45 -1.35 5.13
C ALA A 35 -1.43 -1.95 6.54
N ARG A 36 -0.27 -2.42 7.02
CA ARG A 36 -0.10 -2.97 8.37
C ARG A 36 -0.51 -1.99 9.46
N ARG A 37 -0.29 -0.69 9.23
CA ARG A 37 -0.61 0.40 10.18
C ARG A 37 -1.98 1.03 9.98
N ARG A 38 -2.79 0.51 9.04
CA ARG A 38 -4.11 1.06 8.66
C ARG A 38 -4.05 2.53 8.22
N MET A 39 -2.96 2.92 7.56
CA MET A 39 -2.72 4.29 7.09
C MET A 39 -3.12 4.51 5.62
N THR A 40 -3.77 3.54 4.98
CA THR A 40 -4.12 3.58 3.55
C THR A 40 -4.91 4.83 3.14
N GLY A 41 -6.00 5.16 3.84
CA GLY A 41 -6.80 6.35 3.55
C GLY A 41 -6.02 7.67 3.64
N PRO A 42 -5.32 7.94 4.76
CA PRO A 42 -4.43 9.09 4.88
C PRO A 42 -3.30 9.13 3.84
N ALA A 43 -2.73 7.98 3.48
CA ALA A 43 -1.66 7.87 2.48
C ALA A 43 -2.14 8.29 1.09
N LEU A 44 -3.28 7.73 0.65
CA LEU A 44 -3.87 8.06 -0.64
C LEU A 44 -4.29 9.52 -0.70
N ALA A 45 -4.91 10.05 0.36
CA ALA A 45 -5.29 11.46 0.42
C ALA A 45 -4.06 12.39 0.33
N PHE A 46 -2.97 12.07 1.03
CA PHE A 46 -1.72 12.82 0.96
C PHE A 46 -1.12 12.79 -0.46
N LEU A 47 -1.11 11.62 -1.10
CA LEU A 47 -0.59 11.42 -2.44
C LEU A 47 -1.42 12.13 -3.52
N GLU A 48 -2.75 12.05 -3.46
CA GLU A 48 -3.66 12.77 -4.35
C GLU A 48 -3.52 14.29 -4.19
N MET A 49 -3.33 14.78 -2.96
CA MET A 49 -3.04 16.19 -2.69
C MET A 49 -1.65 16.62 -3.16
N SER A 50 -0.73 15.68 -3.39
CA SER A 50 0.62 15.95 -3.90
C SER A 50 0.69 16.00 -5.44
N ARG A 51 -0.29 15.42 -6.17
CA ARG A 51 -0.38 15.49 -7.65
C ARG A 51 -0.28 16.93 -8.21
N PRO A 52 -0.88 17.97 -7.62
CA PRO A 52 -0.84 19.32 -8.16
C PRO A 52 0.38 20.15 -7.72
N LEU A 53 1.14 19.74 -6.69
CA LEU A 53 2.10 20.60 -6.00
C LEU A 53 3.37 19.83 -5.60
N ASN A 54 4.43 20.07 -6.36
CA ASN A 54 5.82 19.67 -6.08
C ASN A 54 6.44 20.36 -4.83
N SER A 55 5.69 20.55 -3.73
CA SER A 55 6.13 21.41 -2.62
C SER A 55 5.74 20.94 -1.22
N LEU A 56 5.68 19.62 -0.94
CA LEU A 56 5.36 19.12 0.41
C LEU A 56 6.56 18.44 1.10
N GLY A 57 7.68 19.14 1.24
CA GLY A 57 8.84 18.64 1.98
C GLY A 57 8.61 18.54 3.50
N ALA A 58 7.83 19.45 4.10
CA ALA A 58 7.69 19.53 5.56
C ALA A 58 6.60 18.60 6.13
N SER A 59 5.44 18.49 5.46
CA SER A 59 4.34 17.61 5.91
C SER A 59 4.61 16.13 5.62
N ALA A 60 5.44 15.83 4.60
CA ALA A 60 5.91 14.48 4.31
C ALA A 60 6.67 13.88 5.50
N ILE A 61 7.50 14.65 6.21
CA ILE A 61 8.31 14.14 7.32
C ILE A 61 7.45 13.54 8.45
N HIS A 62 6.35 14.21 8.84
CA HIS A 62 5.43 13.69 9.86
C HIS A 62 4.63 12.48 9.38
N PHE A 63 4.28 12.44 8.10
CA PHE A 63 3.60 11.29 7.48
C PHE A 63 4.52 10.06 7.36
N PHE A 64 5.79 10.26 7.00
CA PHE A 64 6.77 9.18 6.84
C PHE A 64 7.45 8.76 8.13
N THR A 65 7.31 9.50 9.24
CA THR A 65 7.87 9.13 10.56
C THR A 65 7.62 7.66 10.96
N PRO A 66 6.43 7.06 10.75
CA PRO A 66 6.17 5.66 11.10
C PRO A 66 6.94 4.66 10.22
N ILE A 67 7.29 5.06 9.00
CA ILE A 67 7.89 4.22 7.95
C ILE A 67 9.34 4.62 7.67
N ALA A 68 9.83 5.63 8.36
CA ALA A 68 11.16 6.23 8.20
C ALA A 68 12.27 5.21 8.43
N SER A 69 12.05 4.18 9.25
CA SER A 69 13.00 3.07 9.44
C SER A 69 13.21 2.22 8.19
N SER A 70 12.19 2.08 7.32
CA SER A 70 12.29 1.39 6.03
C SER A 70 13.06 2.22 5.00
N LEU A 71 12.93 3.55 5.06
CA LEU A 71 13.60 4.53 4.21
C LEU A 71 14.90 5.09 4.81
N ALA A 72 15.34 4.59 5.97
CA ALA A 72 16.51 5.09 6.70
C ALA A 72 17.84 4.84 5.97
N ASN A 73 17.84 3.95 4.98
CA ASN A 73 18.98 3.75 4.10
C ASN A 73 19.07 4.92 3.10
N PRO A 74 20.16 5.70 3.09
CA PRO A 74 20.34 6.83 2.16
C PRO A 74 20.19 6.45 0.68
N VAL A 75 20.52 5.21 0.34
CA VAL A 75 20.33 4.66 -1.02
C VAL A 75 18.84 4.47 -1.31
N ALA A 76 18.08 3.87 -0.39
CA ALA A 76 16.64 3.70 -0.55
C ALA A 76 15.92 5.05 -0.67
N LEU A 77 16.35 6.05 0.12
CA LEU A 77 15.79 7.40 0.04
C LEU A 77 16.08 8.07 -1.31
N LYS A 78 17.30 7.90 -1.85
CA LYS A 78 17.68 8.39 -3.18
C LYS A 78 16.82 7.74 -4.27
N HIS A 79 16.68 6.42 -4.26
CA HIS A 79 15.88 5.69 -5.24
C HIS A 79 14.38 6.05 -5.15
N PHE A 80 13.88 6.30 -3.93
CA PHE A 80 12.51 6.76 -3.72
C PHE A 80 12.29 8.17 -4.28
N ALA A 81 13.23 9.10 -4.06
CA ALA A 81 13.16 10.44 -4.65
C ALA A 81 13.20 10.38 -6.18
N GLU A 82 14.12 9.60 -6.75
CA GLU A 82 14.22 9.38 -8.21
C GLU A 82 12.96 8.71 -8.79
N PHE A 83 12.29 7.85 -8.02
CA PHE A 83 11.00 7.27 -8.40
C PHE A 83 9.89 8.32 -8.40
N LEU A 84 9.80 9.16 -7.37
CA LEU A 84 8.77 10.20 -7.27
C LEU A 84 8.87 11.23 -8.39
N ASP A 85 10.06 11.51 -8.90
CA ASP A 85 10.29 12.39 -10.06
C ASP A 85 9.69 11.84 -11.38
N GLN A 86 9.38 10.54 -11.45
CA GLN A 86 8.75 9.95 -12.62
C GLN A 86 7.26 10.31 -12.70
N ARG A 87 6.79 10.68 -13.89
CA ARG A 87 5.35 10.93 -14.10
C ARG A 87 4.56 9.64 -13.89
N GLY A 88 3.48 9.69 -13.12
CA GLY A 88 2.65 8.52 -12.79
C GLY A 88 3.20 7.64 -11.65
N SER A 89 4.30 8.04 -11.01
CA SER A 89 4.84 7.39 -9.81
C SER A 89 3.81 7.34 -8.68
N VAL A 90 3.04 8.42 -8.51
CA VAL A 90 1.97 8.56 -7.53
C VAL A 90 0.86 7.53 -7.79
N ASP A 91 0.38 7.43 -9.03
CA ASP A 91 -0.68 6.50 -9.44
C ASP A 91 -0.26 5.04 -9.21
N LEU A 92 0.99 4.73 -9.56
CA LEU A 92 1.56 3.41 -9.32
C LEU A 92 1.66 3.11 -7.83
N LEU A 93 2.14 4.06 -7.03
CA LEU A 93 2.23 3.89 -5.58
C LEU A 93 0.86 3.71 -4.93
N CYS A 94 -0.16 4.46 -5.36
CA CYS A 94 -1.55 4.28 -4.92
C CYS A 94 -2.06 2.86 -5.23
N ASN A 95 -1.88 2.38 -6.46
CA ASN A 95 -2.30 1.03 -6.86
C ASN A 95 -1.60 -0.07 -6.05
N ILE A 96 -0.29 0.08 -5.79
CA ILE A 96 0.48 -0.88 -4.99
C ILE A 96 -0.04 -0.91 -3.54
N ILE A 97 -0.35 0.26 -2.96
CA ILE A 97 -0.92 0.37 -1.61
C ILE A 97 -2.30 -0.28 -1.53
N GLU A 98 -3.17 -0.04 -2.51
CA GLU A 98 -4.50 -0.65 -2.58
C GLU A 98 -4.43 -2.17 -2.71
N ALA A 99 -3.55 -2.69 -3.57
CA ALA A 99 -3.34 -4.12 -3.73
C ALA A 99 -2.81 -4.78 -2.44
N ALA A 100 -1.90 -4.12 -1.71
CA ALA A 100 -1.42 -4.58 -0.42
C ALA A 100 -2.54 -4.64 0.63
N GLN A 101 -3.42 -3.63 0.66
CA GLN A 101 -4.59 -3.61 1.53
C GLN A 101 -5.55 -4.75 1.21
N THR A 102 -5.88 -4.97 -0.06
CA THR A 102 -6.76 -6.07 -0.49
C THR A 102 -6.18 -7.43 -0.09
N ARG A 103 -4.89 -7.68 -0.34
CA ARG A 103 -4.22 -8.94 0.06
C ARG A 103 -4.35 -9.18 1.56
N ARG A 104 -4.16 -8.14 2.37
CA ARG A 104 -4.29 -8.22 3.84
C ARG A 104 -5.72 -8.55 4.26
N ASP A 105 -6.71 -7.90 3.68
CA ASP A 105 -8.12 -8.12 4.02
C ASP A 105 -8.58 -9.53 3.61
N THR A 106 -8.14 -10.01 2.45
CA THR A 106 -8.37 -11.41 2.04
C THR A 106 -7.73 -12.39 3.02
N ALA A 107 -6.46 -12.20 3.41
CA ALA A 107 -5.79 -13.09 4.35
C ALA A 107 -6.50 -13.15 5.72
N ILE A 108 -6.98 -12.01 6.22
CA ILE A 108 -7.76 -11.95 7.47
C ILE A 108 -9.08 -12.71 7.33
N ASN A 109 -9.82 -12.49 6.23
CA ASN A 109 -11.09 -13.17 5.98
C ASN A 109 -10.91 -14.69 5.86
N THR A 110 -9.84 -15.15 5.21
CA THR A 110 -9.51 -16.57 5.12
C THR A 110 -9.25 -17.18 6.50
N VAL A 111 -8.41 -16.55 7.33
CA VAL A 111 -8.10 -17.05 8.68
C VAL A 111 -9.36 -17.15 9.55
N ILE A 112 -10.23 -16.14 9.49
CA ILE A 112 -11.50 -16.14 10.24
C ILE A 112 -12.41 -17.26 9.76
N ASN A 113 -12.60 -17.41 8.44
CA ASN A 113 -13.46 -18.46 7.89
C ASN A 113 -12.93 -19.86 8.18
N THR A 114 -11.61 -20.07 8.14
CA THR A 114 -11.00 -21.34 8.54
C THR A 114 -11.25 -21.64 10.01
N ALA A 115 -11.01 -20.68 10.91
CA ALA A 115 -11.22 -20.87 12.34
C ALA A 115 -12.69 -21.18 12.69
N ILE A 116 -13.64 -20.50 12.03
CA ILE A 116 -15.08 -20.77 12.20
C ILE A 116 -15.43 -22.17 11.71
N ASN A 117 -15.00 -22.54 10.51
CA ASN A 117 -15.31 -23.85 9.94
C ASN A 117 -14.69 -25.00 10.77
N THR A 118 -13.46 -24.84 11.25
CA THR A 118 -12.82 -25.82 12.14
C THR A 118 -13.55 -25.95 13.48
N ALA A 119 -14.04 -24.86 14.06
CA ALA A 119 -14.82 -24.90 15.30
C ALA A 119 -16.18 -25.59 15.09
N LEU A 120 -16.86 -25.35 13.97
CA LEU A 120 -18.13 -26.00 13.62
C LEU A 120 -17.96 -27.51 13.39
N ASP A 121 -16.88 -27.94 12.72
CA ASP A 121 -16.55 -29.35 12.47
C ASP A 121 -16.29 -30.11 13.78
N SER A 122 -15.53 -29.50 14.71
CA SER A 122 -15.25 -30.09 16.03
C SER A 122 -16.48 -30.25 16.93
N THR A 123 -17.57 -29.52 16.64
CA THR A 123 -18.83 -29.61 17.38
C THR A 123 -19.76 -30.68 16.79
N GLN A 124 -19.62 -31.04 15.50
CA GLN A 124 -20.39 -32.11 14.85
C GLN A 124 -19.86 -33.52 15.17
N ASP A 125 -18.54 -33.69 15.32
CA ASP A 125 -17.94 -34.99 15.67
C ASP A 125 -18.32 -35.52 17.07
N ALA A 126 -18.60 -34.62 18.02
CA ALA A 126 -19.04 -34.98 19.37
C ALA A 126 -20.50 -35.51 19.42
N SER A 127 -21.33 -35.21 18.41
CA SER A 127 -22.75 -35.60 18.38
C SER A 127 -23.01 -36.94 17.67
N ASN A 128 -22.05 -37.50 16.92
CA ASN A 128 -22.25 -38.73 16.15
C ASN A 128 -21.68 -39.99 16.82
N LYS A 129 -21.23 -39.90 18.08
CA LYS A 129 -20.66 -41.03 18.83
C LYS A 129 -21.49 -41.37 20.07
N THR A 130 -22.74 -41.77 19.86
CA THR A 130 -23.50 -42.52 20.86
C THR A 130 -23.43 -44.00 20.46
N PRO A 131 -22.72 -44.88 21.18
CA PRO A 131 -22.79 -46.29 20.89
C PRO A 131 -24.15 -46.79 21.37
N ASP A 132 -24.99 -47.14 20.40
CA ASP A 132 -26.10 -48.06 20.56
C ASP A 132 -25.57 -49.32 21.27
N LYS A 133 -25.97 -49.49 22.53
CA LYS A 133 -25.77 -50.72 23.28
C LYS A 133 -27.16 -51.20 23.67
N GLY A 134 -27.55 -52.29 23.02
CA GLY A 134 -28.78 -53.04 23.29
C GLY A 134 -28.80 -53.71 24.66
#